data_AF-A0A1K1QHL5-F1
#
_entry.id   AF-A0A1K1QHL5-F1
#
_cell.length_a   1.000
_cell.length_b   1.000
_cell.length_c   1.000
_cell.angle_alpha   90.00
_cell.angle_beta   90.00
_cell.angle_gamma   90.00
#
_symmetry.space_group_name_H-M   'P 1'
#
loop_
_entity.id
_entity.type
_entity.pdbx_description
1 polymer ?
#
loop_
_entity_poly.entity_id
_entity_poly.type
_entity_poly.pdbx_seq_one_letter_code
_entity_poly.pdbx_strand_id
1 'polypeptide(L)'
;MQTYLDLKAKIQALQTQAELARKTELQSAVKEIQKLIADFDLKPEDIFDGIRYKLRRRRGPAVAKYRDPVSGAVWSGRGREPRWIAGRDRTTFLIQAET
;
A
#
# COMPACT_ATOMS: atom_id res chain seq x y z
N MET A 1 5.60 45.25 15.62
CA MET A 1 4.66 44.15 15.29
C MET A 1 5.48 42.99 14.75
N GLN A 2 5.18 41.74 15.13
CA GLN A 2 5.83 40.59 14.50
C GLN A 2 5.41 40.53 13.03
N THR A 3 6.37 40.32 12.13
CA THR A 3 6.06 40.22 10.71
C THR A 3 5.53 38.83 10.39
N TYR A 4 4.85 38.70 9.25
CA TYR A 4 4.39 37.40 8.76
C TYR A 4 5.54 36.39 8.60
N LEU A 5 6.73 36.86 8.19
CA LEU A 5 7.91 36.01 8.05
C LEU A 5 8.41 35.50 9.40
N ASP A 6 8.41 36.34 10.43
CA ASP A 6 8.81 35.95 11.79
C ASP A 6 7.86 34.88 12.37
N LEU A 7 6.55 35.05 12.15
CA LEU A 7 5.54 34.08 12.56
C LEU A 7 5.74 32.73 11.85
N LYS A 8 6.03 32.74 10.55
CA LYS A 8 6.29 31.52 9.78
C LYS A 8 7.53 30.78 10.24
N ALA A 9 8.64 31.50 10.50
CA ALA A 9 9.87 30.89 11.04
C ALA A 9 9.62 30.24 12.41
N LYS A 10 8.82 30.89 13.27
CA LYS A 10 8.44 30.35 14.58
C LYS A 10 7.58 29.10 14.47
N ILE A 11 6.64 29.05 13.52
CA ILE A 11 5.82 27.86 13.26
C ILE A 11 6.70 26.69 12.83
N GLN A 12 7.66 26.91 11.92
CA GLN A 12 8.56 25.85 11.49
C GLN A 12 9.42 25.32 12.63
N ALA A 13 9.94 26.20 13.48
CA ALA A 13 10.70 25.80 14.66
C ALA A 13 9.85 24.98 15.66
N LEU A 14 8.58 25.36 15.87
CA LEU A 14 7.68 24.60 16.73
C LEU A 14 7.29 23.25 16.11
N GLN A 15 7.15 23.18 14.79
CA GLN A 15 6.88 21.92 14.07
C GLN A 15 8.05 20.95 14.21
N THR A 16 9.29 21.41 14.00
CA THR A 16 10.47 20.55 14.16
C THR A 16 10.61 20.06 15.60
N GLN A 17 10.35 20.92 16.59
CA GLN A 17 10.31 20.51 18.00
C GLN A 17 9.22 19.48 18.28
N ALA A 18 8.01 19.67 17.75
CA ALA A 18 6.91 18.72 17.90
C ALA A 18 7.23 17.35 17.28
N GLU A 19 7.87 17.33 16.10
CA GLU A 19 8.30 16.09 15.47
C GLU A 19 9.38 15.35 16.26
N LEU A 20 10.34 16.08 16.84
CA LEU A 20 11.35 15.51 17.71
C LEU A 20 10.72 14.89 18.97
N ALA A 21 9.84 15.64 19.64
CA ALA A 21 9.10 15.15 20.81
C ALA A 21 8.27 13.91 20.47
N ARG A 22 7.56 13.92 19.34
CA ARG A 22 6.80 12.77 18.86
C ARG A 22 7.69 11.54 18.64
N LYS A 23 8.89 11.70 18.07
CA LYS A 23 9.83 10.58 17.88
C LYS A 23 10.28 9.98 19.20
N THR A 24 10.58 10.82 20.19
CA THR A 24 11.00 10.36 21.52
C THR A 24 9.86 9.67 22.28
N GLU A 25 8.64 10.20 22.17
CA GLU A 25 7.45 9.58 22.76
C GLU A 25 7.14 8.23 22.10
N LEU A 26 7.19 8.16 20.77
CA LEU A 26 7.02 6.91 20.03
C LEU A 26 8.07 5.87 20.41
N GLN A 27 9.34 6.26 20.53
CA GLN A 27 10.39 5.35 20.99
C GLN A 27 10.14 4.84 22.40
N SER A 28 9.65 5.70 23.29
CA SER A 28 9.32 5.34 24.67
C SER A 28 8.14 4.36 24.71
N ALA A 29 7.08 4.63 23.95
CA ALA A 29 5.93 3.74 23.81
C ALA A 29 6.33 2.37 23.21
N VAL A 30 7.20 2.37 22.19
CA VAL A 30 7.70 1.11 21.60
C VAL A 30 8.50 0.31 22.62
N LYS A 31 9.34 0.94 23.43
CA LYS A 31 10.07 0.24 24.51
C LYS A 31 9.14 -0.34 25.56
N GLU A 32 8.09 0.39 25.92
CA GLU A 32 7.08 -0.09 26.86
C GLU A 32 6.34 -1.31 26.32
N ILE A 33 5.92 -1.25 25.05
CA ILE A 33 5.31 -2.40 24.36
C ILE A 33 6.29 -3.57 24.31
N GLN A 34 7.55 -3.34 23.95
CA GLN A 34 8.57 -4.41 23.93
C GLN A 34 8.78 -5.05 25.29
N LYS A 35 8.73 -4.26 26.38
CA LYS A 35 8.81 -4.79 27.74
C LYS A 35 7.61 -5.67 28.06
N LEU A 36 6.39 -5.22 27.74
CA LEU A 36 5.17 -6.02 27.94
C LEU A 36 5.20 -7.32 27.11
N ILE A 37 5.73 -7.26 25.89
CA ILE A 37 5.93 -8.45 25.05
C ILE A 37 6.84 -9.46 25.75
N ALA A 38 7.96 -9.00 26.33
CA ALA A 38 8.91 -9.85 27.02
C ALA A 38 8.37 -10.39 28.35
N ASP A 39 7.67 -9.57 29.14
CA ASP A 39 7.16 -9.94 30.47
C ASP A 39 6.05 -11.01 30.38
N PHE A 40 5.25 -10.98 29.31
CA PHE A 40 4.09 -11.85 29.12
C PHE A 40 4.27 -12.92 28.03
N ASP A 41 5.48 -13.08 27.47
CA ASP A 41 5.78 -13.97 26.34
C ASP A 41 4.78 -13.82 25.17
N LEU A 42 4.35 -12.59 24.90
CA LEU A 42 3.33 -12.32 23.89
C LEU A 42 3.92 -12.56 22.52
N LYS A 43 3.20 -13.31 21.69
CA LYS A 43 3.62 -13.50 20.30
C LYS A 43 2.98 -12.41 19.43
N PRO A 44 3.58 -12.08 18.27
CA PRO A 44 2.97 -11.15 17.32
C PRO A 44 1.53 -11.55 16.98
N GLU A 45 1.22 -12.85 16.94
CA GLU A 45 -0.14 -13.32 16.72
C GLU A 45 -1.11 -12.81 17.79
N ASP A 46 -0.76 -12.82 19.07
CA ASP A 46 -1.65 -12.39 20.17
C ASP A 46 -1.91 -10.88 20.19
N ILE A 47 -0.98 -10.09 19.63
CA ILE A 47 -1.06 -8.63 19.55
C ILE A 47 -1.85 -8.18 18.32
N PHE A 48 -1.69 -8.92 17.21
CA PHE A 48 -2.25 -8.58 15.92
C PHE A 48 -3.48 -9.44 15.54
N ASP A 49 -3.91 -10.41 16.35
CA ASP A 49 -5.15 -11.16 16.08
C ASP A 49 -6.35 -10.20 16.23
N GLY A 50 -7.21 -10.16 15.22
CA GLY A 50 -8.24 -9.13 15.07
C GLY A 50 -7.76 -7.85 14.36
N ILE A 51 -6.45 -7.55 14.37
CA ILE A 51 -5.78 -6.60 13.44
C ILE A 51 -5.41 -7.33 12.13
N ARG A 52 -6.14 -8.39 11.77
CA ARG A 52 -6.37 -8.71 10.36
C ARG A 52 -7.24 -7.60 9.77
N TYR A 53 -6.64 -6.44 9.60
CA TYR A 53 -6.50 -5.86 8.28
C TYR A 53 -7.58 -6.41 7.33
N LYS A 54 -8.66 -5.65 7.18
CA LYS A 54 -9.09 -5.27 5.83
C LYS A 54 -7.90 -4.58 5.11
N LEU A 55 -6.71 -5.19 5.07
CA LEU A 55 -5.82 -5.08 3.94
C LEU A 55 -6.65 -5.72 2.85
N ARG A 56 -7.48 -4.90 2.22
CA ARG A 56 -7.85 -5.08 0.84
C ARG A 56 -6.51 -5.32 0.18
N ARG A 57 -6.12 -6.59 -0.02
CA ARG A 57 -5.02 -6.95 -0.89
C ARG A 57 -5.33 -6.13 -2.13
N ARG A 58 -4.57 -5.06 -2.37
CA ARG A 58 -4.66 -4.32 -3.63
C ARG A 58 -4.26 -5.39 -4.62
N ARG A 59 -5.27 -6.04 -5.22
CA ARG A 59 -5.03 -7.04 -6.25
C ARG A 59 -4.22 -6.26 -7.27
N GLY A 60 -2.96 -6.66 -7.46
CA GLY A 60 -2.05 -6.00 -8.37
C GLY A 60 -2.69 -5.84 -9.75
N PRO A 61 -2.18 -4.92 -10.58
CA PRO A 61 -2.67 -4.74 -11.94
C PRO A 61 -2.79 -6.11 -12.61
N ALA A 62 -3.99 -6.41 -13.14
CA ALA A 62 -4.26 -7.71 -13.71
C ALA A 62 -3.34 -7.91 -14.91
N VAL A 63 -2.48 -8.93 -14.84
CA VAL A 63 -1.55 -9.29 -15.92
C VAL A 63 -2.34 -9.49 -17.21
N ALA A 64 -1.91 -8.84 -18.29
CA ALA A 64 -2.52 -9.02 -19.61
C ALA A 64 -2.38 -10.49 -20.03
N LYS A 65 -3.51 -11.15 -20.30
CA LYS A 65 -3.56 -12.56 -20.70
C LYS A 65 -3.76 -12.71 -22.22
N TYR A 66 -4.42 -11.73 -22.83
CA TYR A 66 -4.76 -11.73 -24.24
C TYR A 66 -4.24 -10.46 -24.93
N ARG A 67 -3.82 -10.56 -26.19
CA ARG A 67 -3.38 -9.44 -27.05
C ARG A 67 -4.03 -9.55 -28.42
N ASP A 68 -4.52 -8.43 -28.92
CA ASP A 68 -5.03 -8.30 -30.28
C ASP A 68 -3.85 -8.27 -31.28
N PRO A 69 -3.78 -9.19 -32.27
CA PRO A 69 -2.74 -9.18 -33.29
C PRO A 69 -2.82 -7.95 -34.23
N VAL A 70 -3.99 -7.30 -34.34
CA VAL A 70 -4.19 -6.17 -35.25
C VAL A 70 -3.88 -4.83 -34.58
N SER A 71 -4.51 -4.54 -33.43
CA SER A 71 -4.34 -3.25 -32.75
C SER A 71 -3.27 -3.25 -31.65
N GLY A 72 -2.77 -4.42 -31.25
CA GLY A 72 -1.88 -4.55 -30.10
C GLY A 72 -2.55 -4.33 -28.73
N ALA A 73 -3.87 -4.10 -28.69
CA ALA A 73 -4.61 -3.93 -27.45
C ALA A 73 -4.52 -5.18 -26.57
N VAL A 74 -4.43 -5.00 -25.26
CA VAL A 74 -4.27 -6.10 -24.29
C VAL A 74 -5.47 -6.21 -23.36
N TRP A 75 -5.79 -7.44 -22.96
CA TRP A 75 -6.87 -7.73 -22.04
C TRP A 75 -6.45 -8.78 -21.01
N SER A 76 -6.69 -8.48 -19.74
CA SER A 76 -6.33 -9.37 -18.62
C SER A 76 -7.30 -10.53 -18.40
N GLY A 77 -8.35 -10.63 -19.22
CA GLY A 77 -9.46 -11.58 -19.00
C GLY A 77 -10.37 -11.19 -17.83
N ARG A 78 -10.15 -10.02 -17.21
CA ARG A 78 -11.01 -9.45 -16.17
C ARG A 78 -11.76 -8.23 -16.71
N GLY A 79 -13.03 -8.09 -16.33
CA GLY A 79 -13.89 -6.98 -16.77
C GLY A 79 -14.58 -7.24 -18.11
N ARG A 80 -15.09 -6.17 -18.75
CA ARG A 80 -15.81 -6.25 -20.02
C ARG A 80 -14.94 -6.85 -21.11
N GLU A 81 -15.46 -7.85 -21.80
CA GLU A 81 -14.79 -8.49 -22.94
C GLU A 81 -14.65 -7.48 -24.11
N PRO A 82 -13.43 -7.26 -24.63
CA PRO A 82 -13.20 -6.39 -25.77
C PRO A 82 -13.82 -6.93 -27.06
N ARG A 83 -14.17 -6.02 -27.99
CA ARG A 83 -14.83 -6.38 -29.26
C ARG A 83 -13.97 -7.26 -30.18
N TRP A 84 -12.65 -7.20 -30.05
CA TRP A 84 -11.71 -7.96 -30.89
C TRP A 84 -11.62 -9.45 -30.51
N ILE A 85 -11.96 -9.81 -29.27
CA ILE A 85 -12.00 -11.20 -28.79
C ILE A 85 -13.43 -11.74 -28.63
N ALA A 86 -14.42 -10.85 -28.46
CA ALA A 86 -15.81 -11.23 -28.27
C ALA A 86 -16.34 -12.09 -29.44
N GLY A 87 -16.79 -13.31 -29.14
CA GLY A 87 -17.34 -14.24 -30.13
C GLY A 87 -16.29 -15.00 -30.97
N ARG A 88 -15.01 -14.92 -30.63
CA ARG A 88 -13.91 -15.64 -31.28
C ARG A 88 -13.20 -16.57 -30.29
N ASP A 89 -12.42 -17.51 -30.81
CA ASP A 89 -11.62 -18.41 -29.98
C ASP A 89 -10.52 -17.65 -29.24
N ARG A 90 -10.68 -17.53 -27.93
CA ARG A 90 -9.80 -16.77 -27.03
C ARG A 90 -8.37 -17.27 -27.02
N THR A 91 -8.16 -18.54 -27.36
CA THR A 91 -6.84 -19.19 -27.42
C THR A 91 -5.94 -18.56 -28.48
N THR A 92 -6.50 -18.04 -29.57
CA THR A 92 -5.74 -17.38 -30.65
C THR A 92 -5.12 -16.04 -30.24
N PHE A 93 -5.66 -15.44 -29.16
CA PHE A 93 -5.19 -14.15 -28.64
C PHE A 93 -4.35 -14.30 -27.38
N LEU A 94 -4.07 -15.52 -26.91
CA LEU A 94 -3.29 -15.73 -25.70
C LEU A 94 -1.85 -15.23 -25.89
N ILE A 95 -1.42 -14.37 -24.98
CA ILE A 95 -0.01 -14.07 -24.82
C ILE A 95 0.57 -15.32 -24.16
N GLN A 96 1.33 -16.13 -24.90
CA GLN A 96 2.10 -17.22 -24.30
C GLN A 96 3.03 -16.61 -23.26
N ALA A 97 2.65 -16.71 -21.99
CA ALA A 97 3.60 -16.57 -20.91
C ALA A 97 4.37 -17.89 -20.88
N GLU A 98 5.37 -18.01 -21.75
CA GLU A 98 6.46 -18.94 -21.48
C GLU A 98 7.09 -18.51 -20.15
N THR A 99 7.23 -19.52 -19.30
CA THR A 99 7.58 -19.50 -17.88
C THR A 99 8.74 -18.57 -17.51
#